data_AF-A0A6N3H9A8-F1
#
_entry.id   AF-A0A6N3H9A8-F1
#
_cell.length_a   1.000
_cell.length_b   1.000
_cell.length_c   1.000
_cell.angle_alpha   90.00
_cell.angle_beta   90.00
_cell.angle_gamma   90.00
#
_symmetry.space_group_name_H-M   'P 1'
#
loop_
_entity.id
_entity.type
_entity.pdbx_description
1 polymer ?
#
loop_
_entity_poly.entity_id
_entity_poly.type
_entity_poly.pdbx_seq_one_letter_code
_entity_poly.pdbx_strand_id
1 'polypeptide(L)' 'MDFLRENKALRFILALAVFALCLWLVVSGQQLTGTPGGLLRMLAGLAGLLGLLFLYNKPFAG' A
#
# COMPACT_ATOMS: atom_id res chain seq x y z
N MET A 1 11.38 0.26 18.70
CA MET A 1 10.69 0.70 17.45
C MET A 1 10.32 2.19 17.51
N ASP A 2 10.94 2.94 18.42
CA ASP A 2 10.54 4.31 18.76
C ASP A 2 11.05 5.35 17.76
N PHE A 3 12.16 5.06 17.08
CA PHE A 3 12.73 5.92 16.04
C PHE A 3 11.75 6.23 14.90
N LEU A 4 11.01 5.21 14.41
CA LEU A 4 9.97 5.44 13.40
C LEU A 4 8.83 6.28 13.99
N ARG A 5 8.50 6.11 15.27
CA ARG A 5 7.42 6.86 15.92
C ARG A 5 7.74 8.34 16.05
N GLU A 6 8.97 8.65 16.40
CA GLU A 6 9.48 10.01 16.62
C GLU A 6 9.67 10.78 15.30
N ASN A 7 10.07 10.09 14.23
CA ASN A 7 10.40 10.72 12.95
C ASN A 7 9.22 10.72 11.96
N LYS A 8 8.40 11.78 12.02
CA LYS A 8 7.24 11.96 11.12
C LYS A 8 7.61 11.91 9.63
N ALA A 9 8.72 12.54 9.24
CA ALA A 9 9.18 12.57 7.84
C ALA A 9 9.53 11.15 7.34
N LEU A 10 10.22 10.36 8.16
CA LEU A 10 10.59 8.99 7.81
C LEU A 10 9.35 8.10 7.67
N ARG A 11 8.38 8.22 8.58
CA ARG A 11 7.08 7.53 8.46
C ARG A 11 6.36 7.87 7.16
N PHE A 12 6.34 9.15 6.80
CA PHE A 12 5.70 9.61 5.58
C PHE A 12 6.39 9.03 4.34
N ILE A 13 7.73 9.09 4.28
CA ILE A 13 8.51 8.53 3.17
C ILE A 13 8.28 7.03 3.05
N LEU A 14 8.25 6.29 4.18
CA LEU A 14 8.00 4.86 4.18
C LEU A 14 6.57 4.55 3.68
N ALA A 15 5.57 5.29 4.15
CA ALA A 15 4.19 5.15 3.69
C ALA A 15 4.06 5.45 2.18
N LEU A 16 4.75 6.48 1.69
CA LEU A 16 4.78 6.83 0.27
C LEU A 16 5.45 5.73 -0.58
N ALA A 17 6.55 5.15 -0.10
CA ALA A 17 7.22 4.05 -0.79
C ALA A 17 6.32 2.80 -0.87
N VAL A 18 5.64 2.46 0.23
CA VAL A 18 4.66 1.36 0.25
C VAL A 18 3.49 1.65 -0.69
N PHE A 19 2.96 2.88 -0.68
CA PHE A 19 1.89 3.30 -1.58
C PHE A 19 2.30 3.12 -3.06
N ALA A 20 3.49 3.60 -3.43
CA ALA A 20 4.00 3.47 -4.79
C ALA A 20 4.19 1.99 -5.19
N LEU A 21 4.69 1.14 -4.28
CA LEU A 21 4.80 -0.30 -4.51
C LEU A 21 3.43 -0.94 -4.75
N CYS A 22 2.42 -0.61 -3.94
CA CYS A 22 1.07 -1.14 -4.10
C CYS A 22 0.44 -0.69 -5.42
N LEU A 23 0.61 0.57 -5.82
CA LEU A 23 0.19 1.04 -7.15
C LEU A 23 0.90 0.28 -8.26
N TRP A 24 2.21 0.07 -8.15
CA TRP A 24 2.97 -0.69 -9.13
C TRP A 24 2.46 -2.14 -9.24
N LEU A 25 2.08 -2.79 -8.14
CA LEU A 25 1.46 -4.12 -8.18
C LEU A 25 0.14 -4.13 -8.96
N VAL A 26 -0.71 -3.12 -8.75
CA VAL A 26 -1.98 -2.99 -9.48
C VAL A 26 -1.72 -2.79 -10.97
N VAL A 27 -0.87 -1.83 -11.34
CA VAL A 27 -0.57 -1.49 -12.74
C VAL A 27 0.16 -2.64 -13.46
N SER A 28 1.14 -3.27 -12.83
CA SER A 28 1.85 -4.41 -13.42
C SER A 28 0.97 -5.66 -13.55
N GLY A 29 -0.02 -5.82 -12.67
CA GLY A 29 -1.02 -6.89 -12.79
C GLY A 29 -1.88 -6.79 -14.05
N GLN A 30 -2.09 -5.57 -14.57
CA GLN A 30 -2.86 -5.36 -15.81
C GLN A 30 -2.16 -5.93 -17.05
N GLN A 31 -0.82 -5.99 -17.04
CA GLN A 31 -0.05 -6.60 -18.13
C GLN A 31 -0.21 -8.13 -18.18
N LEU A 32 -0.72 -8.73 -17.09
CA LEU A 32 -0.95 -10.16 -16.90
C LEU A 32 -2.45 -10.50 -16.96
N THR A 33 -3.29 -9.59 -17.48
CA THR A 33 -4.75 -9.77 -17.56
C THR A 33 -5.11 -11.03 -18.34
N GLY A 34 -6.06 -11.81 -17.83
CA GLY A 34 -6.43 -13.12 -18.36
C GLY A 34 -5.73 -14.31 -17.68
N THR A 35 -4.77 -14.03 -16.79
CA THR A 35 -4.15 -15.06 -15.93
C THR A 35 -4.61 -14.94 -14.48
N PRO A 36 -4.71 -16.06 -13.73
CA PRO A 36 -4.95 -16.01 -12.29
C PRO A 36 -3.88 -15.21 -11.53
N GLY A 37 -2.64 -15.24 -12.00
CA GLY A 37 -1.52 -14.51 -11.41
C GLY A 37 -1.67 -12.99 -11.51
N GLY A 38 -2.18 -12.48 -12.64
CA GLY A 38 -2.48 -11.05 -12.81
C GLY A 38 -3.54 -10.56 -11.82
N LEU A 39 -4.63 -11.34 -11.66
CA LEU A 39 -5.69 -11.02 -10.71
C LEU A 39 -5.17 -11.00 -9.26
N LEU A 40 -4.44 -12.04 -8.84
CA LEU A 40 -3.87 -12.10 -7.49
C LEU A 40 -2.92 -10.93 -7.21
N ARG A 41 -2.12 -10.53 -8.20
CA ARG A 41 -1.21 -9.38 -8.07
C ARG A 41 -1.96 -8.07 -7.86
N MET A 42 -3.04 -7.85 -8.62
CA MET A 42 -3.90 -6.68 -8.45
C MET A 42 -4.58 -6.68 -7.09
N LEU A 43 -5.10 -7.82 -6.63
CA LEU A 43 -5.72 -7.95 -5.31
C LEU A 43 -4.72 -7.71 -4.17
N ALA A 44 -3.49 -8.18 -4.29
CA ALA A 44 -2.43 -7.90 -3.32
C ALA A 44 -2.10 -6.41 -3.24
N GLY A 45 -1.98 -5.73 -4.38
CA GLY A 45 -1.80 -4.28 -4.45
C GLY A 45 -2.97 -3.52 -3.82
N LEU A 46 -4.20 -3.90 -4.16
CA LEU A 46 -5.43 -3.32 -3.61
C LEU A 46 -5.53 -3.50 -2.09
N ALA A 47 -5.28 -4.70 -1.58
CA ALA A 47 -5.29 -4.98 -0.15
C ALA A 47 -4.26 -4.12 0.60
N GLY A 48 -3.07 -3.91 0.01
CA GLY A 48 -2.06 -3.00 0.55
C GLY A 48 -2.54 -1.54 0.59
N LEU A 49 -3.18 -1.04 -0.48
CA LEU A 49 -3.74 0.32 -0.52
C LEU A 49 -4.84 0.51 0.53
N LEU A 50 -5.75 -0.46 0.67
CA LEU A 50 -6.81 -0.43 1.68
C LEU A 50 -6.24 -0.50 3.10
N GLY A 51 -5.20 -1.31 3.32
CA GLY A 51 -4.49 -1.37 4.61
C GLY A 51 -3.82 -0.04 4.96
N LEU A 52 -3.18 0.61 4.00
CA LEU A 52 -2.56 1.92 4.20
C LEU A 52 -3.62 3.00 4.47
N LEU A 53 -4.72 2.98 3.72
CA LEU A 53 -5.87 3.86 3.95
C LEU A 53 -6.46 3.65 5.34
N PHE A 54 -6.64 2.40 5.77
CA PHE A 54 -7.13 2.08 7.11
C PHE A 54 -6.21 2.64 8.20
N LEU A 55 -4.89 2.44 8.08
CA LEU A 55 -3.91 2.96 9.03
C LEU A 55 -3.91 4.48 9.09
N TYR A 56 -4.03 5.13 7.92
CA TYR A 56 -4.19 6.57 7.82
C TYR A 56 -5.49 7.04 8.47
N ASN A 57 -6.60 6.33 8.28
CA ASN A 57 -7.91 6.71 8.79
C ASN A 57 -8.12 6.40 10.27
N LYS A 58 -7.33 5.50 10.85
CA LYS A 58 -7.47 5.06 12.26
C LYS A 58 -7.54 6.21 13.28
N PRO A 59 -6.78 7.32 13.17
CA PRO A 59 -6.89 8.46 14.08
C PRO A 59 -8.17 9.29 13.89
N PHE A 60 -8.88 9.11 12.78
CA PHE A 60 -10.14 9.79 12.44
C PHE A 60 -11.37 8.91 12.69
N ALA A 61 -11.18 7.63 13.02
CA ALA A 61 -12.22 6.76 13.51
C ALA A 61 -12.54 7.19 14.95
N GLY A 62 -13.71 7.81 15.13
CA GLY A 62 -14.16 8.40 16.40
C GLY A 62 -14.18 7.45 17.58
#